data_AF-A0A958PNR5-F1
#
_entry.id   AF-A0A958PNR5-F1
#
_cell.length_a   1.000
_cell.length_b   1.000
_cell.length_c   1.000
_cell.angle_alpha   90.00
_cell.angle_beta   90.00
_cell.angle_gamma   90.00
#
_symmetry.space_group_name_H-M   'P 1'
#
loop_
_entity.id
_entity.type
_entity.pdbx_description
1 polymer ?
#
loop_
_entity_poly.entity_id
_entity_poly.type
_entity_poly.pdbx_seq_one_letter_code
_entity_poly.pdbx_strand_id
1 'polypeptide(L)'
;MKLAMFGFLVFLFTFPRVASSATLESVNHQTISQLQENFQKGHVPTLKHLLKKSKWTCKLYGVRSKLQTYQRDNFYEFKKSPKPKVIFNYGAQLFTSYKVQPNSLVASKGSLAEHIKETEDGKIISEMSIAAHSNLEKFKKENEVSSAIRPNSVVVAYTTCQ
;
A
#
# COMPACT_ATOMS: atom_id res chain seq x y z
N MET A 1 16.01 65.84 -20.48
CA MET A 1 16.65 64.94 -19.49
C MET A 1 15.77 64.82 -18.25
N LYS A 2 15.23 63.62 -17.97
CA LYS A 2 14.72 63.08 -16.68
C LYS A 2 14.00 61.76 -17.03
N LEU A 3 14.75 60.67 -17.03
CA LEU A 3 14.86 59.63 -16.00
C LEU A 3 13.67 58.67 -15.94
N ALA A 4 14.03 57.39 -16.09
CA ALA A 4 13.22 56.18 -16.17
C ALA A 4 12.27 55.94 -14.98
N MET A 5 11.26 55.10 -15.22
CA MET A 5 10.93 54.04 -14.27
C MET A 5 10.38 52.82 -15.01
N PHE A 6 11.25 51.82 -15.18
CA PHE A 6 10.90 50.46 -15.59
C PHE A 6 10.27 49.76 -14.37
N GLY A 7 8.95 49.55 -14.39
CA GLY A 7 8.25 48.73 -13.41
C GLY A 7 8.27 47.27 -13.83
N PHE A 8 9.27 46.51 -13.39
CA PHE A 8 9.34 45.07 -13.58
C PHE A 8 8.43 44.40 -12.53
N LEU A 9 7.23 43.99 -12.95
CA LEU A 9 6.29 43.25 -12.09
C LEU A 9 6.80 41.81 -11.93
N VAL A 10 7.43 41.50 -10.79
CA VAL A 10 7.78 40.13 -10.42
C VAL A 10 6.52 39.43 -9.91
N PHE A 11 5.89 38.65 -10.78
CA PHE A 11 4.84 37.71 -10.36
C PHE A 11 5.47 36.57 -9.54
N LEU A 12 5.36 36.68 -8.22
CA LEU A 12 5.62 35.58 -7.29
C LEU A 12 4.51 34.53 -7.49
N PHE A 13 4.78 33.51 -8.29
CA PHE A 13 3.95 32.31 -8.36
C PHE A 13 4.07 31.54 -7.04
N THR A 14 3.24 31.90 -6.06
CA THR A 14 2.99 31.02 -4.92
C THR A 14 2.17 29.84 -5.40
N PHE A 15 2.84 28.73 -5.75
CA PHE A 15 2.15 27.47 -6.01
C PHE A 15 1.41 27.05 -4.73
N PRO A 16 0.07 26.88 -4.75
CA PRO A 16 -0.63 26.31 -3.61
C PRO A 16 -0.09 24.90 -3.40
N ARG A 17 0.47 24.64 -2.21
CA ARG A 17 0.76 23.29 -1.75
C ARG A 17 -0.56 22.54 -1.71
N VAL A 18 -0.80 21.69 -2.70
CA VAL A 18 -1.93 20.76 -2.67
C VAL A 18 -1.63 19.78 -1.54
N ALA A 19 -2.19 20.05 -0.36
CA ALA A 19 -2.21 19.14 0.76
C ALA A 19 -2.86 17.85 0.26
N SER A 20 -2.06 16.79 0.17
CA SER A 20 -2.54 15.53 -0.33
C SER A 20 -3.23 14.78 0.78
N SER A 21 -4.50 15.07 0.97
CA SER A 21 -5.39 14.34 1.85
C SER A 21 -5.39 12.85 1.44
N ALA A 22 -4.92 11.99 2.35
CA ALA A 22 -5.17 10.56 2.27
C ALA A 22 -6.66 10.34 2.61
N THR A 23 -7.43 9.78 1.70
CA THR A 23 -8.85 9.45 1.96
C THR A 23 -8.90 8.21 2.84
N LEU A 24 -9.16 8.39 4.13
CA LEU A 24 -9.36 7.30 5.08
C LEU A 24 -10.79 6.76 4.92
N GLU A 25 -10.92 5.57 4.33
CA GLU A 25 -12.20 4.85 4.32
C GLU A 25 -12.35 4.14 5.68
N SER A 26 -13.37 4.53 6.44
CA SER A 26 -13.72 3.89 7.71
C SER A 26 -14.15 2.43 7.44
N VAL A 27 -13.35 1.47 7.88
CA VAL A 27 -13.66 0.04 7.77
C VAL A 27 -14.28 -0.40 9.09
N ASN A 28 -15.43 -1.09 9.05
CA ASN A 28 -16.08 -1.55 10.28
C ASN A 28 -15.22 -2.59 11.02
N HIS A 29 -15.38 -2.66 12.36
CA HIS A 29 -14.59 -3.55 13.23
C HIS A 29 -14.74 -5.05 12.92
N GLN A 30 -15.94 -5.51 12.55
CA GLN A 30 -16.21 -6.90 12.16
C GLN A 30 -15.43 -7.28 10.90
N THR A 31 -15.41 -6.40 9.89
CA THR A 31 -14.63 -6.61 8.65
C THR A 31 -13.14 -6.73 8.96
N ILE A 32 -12.61 -5.87 9.84
CA ILE A 32 -11.21 -5.92 10.25
C ILE A 32 -10.88 -7.25 10.95
N SER A 33 -11.71 -7.67 11.89
CA SER A 33 -11.49 -8.94 12.61
C SER A 33 -11.50 -10.13 11.66
N GLN A 34 -12.41 -10.14 10.68
CA GLN A 34 -12.46 -11.19 9.66
C GLN A 34 -11.22 -11.18 8.76
N LEU A 35 -10.75 -10.00 8.33
CA LEU A 35 -9.53 -9.87 7.53
C LEU A 35 -8.30 -10.38 8.30
N GLN A 36 -8.19 -10.02 9.58
CA GLN A 36 -7.14 -10.49 10.45
C GLN A 36 -7.18 -12.02 10.60
N GLU A 37 -8.36 -12.60 10.86
CA GLU A 37 -8.53 -14.05 10.99
C GLU A 37 -8.14 -14.78 9.70
N ASN A 38 -8.64 -14.31 8.56
CA ASN A 38 -8.31 -14.87 7.24
C ASN A 38 -6.81 -14.79 6.96
N PHE A 39 -6.17 -13.68 7.35
CA PHE A 39 -4.73 -13.51 7.18
C PHE A 39 -3.93 -14.46 8.09
N GLN A 40 -4.37 -14.66 9.35
CA GLN A 40 -3.68 -15.58 10.26
C GLN A 40 -3.78 -17.03 9.78
N LYS A 41 -4.95 -17.46 9.32
CA LYS A 41 -5.19 -18.81 8.75
C LYS A 41 -4.53 -19.02 7.38
N GLY A 42 -4.26 -17.95 6.65
CA GLY A 42 -3.66 -18.02 5.32
C GLY A 42 -2.25 -18.62 5.32
N HIS A 43 -1.90 -19.23 4.19
CA HIS A 43 -0.61 -19.88 3.94
C HIS A 43 0.18 -19.14 2.87
N VAL A 44 1.45 -19.48 2.67
CA VAL A 44 2.24 -18.88 1.59
C VAL A 44 1.64 -19.28 0.23
N PRO A 45 1.36 -18.34 -0.69
CA PRO A 45 0.78 -18.68 -1.98
C PRO A 45 1.75 -19.52 -2.81
N THR A 46 1.22 -20.47 -3.57
CA THR A 46 2.06 -21.24 -4.48
C THR A 46 2.41 -20.41 -5.72
N LEU A 47 3.67 -20.50 -6.20
CA LEU A 47 4.09 -19.81 -7.42
C LEU A 47 3.23 -20.18 -8.62
N LYS A 48 2.85 -21.46 -8.72
CA LYS A 48 1.98 -21.95 -9.79
C LYS A 48 0.63 -21.22 -9.78
N HIS A 49 0.03 -21.04 -8.62
CA HIS A 49 -1.27 -20.39 -8.51
C HIS A 49 -1.18 -18.89 -8.76
N LEU A 50 -0.22 -18.20 -8.14
CA LEU A 50 -0.01 -16.76 -8.33
C LEU A 50 0.17 -16.37 -9.79
N LEU A 51 0.97 -17.15 -10.51
CA LEU A 51 1.33 -16.88 -11.90
C LEU A 51 0.29 -17.42 -12.89
N LYS A 52 -0.69 -18.22 -12.44
CA LYS A 52 -1.78 -18.70 -13.30
C LYS A 52 -2.70 -17.56 -13.72
N LYS A 53 -2.93 -16.58 -12.83
CA LYS A 53 -3.69 -15.37 -13.14
C LYS A 53 -2.75 -14.29 -13.62
N SER A 54 -3.08 -13.68 -14.76
CA SER A 54 -2.39 -12.48 -15.24
C SER A 54 -2.66 -11.26 -14.36
N LYS A 55 -3.84 -11.18 -13.74
CA LYS A 55 -4.28 -10.03 -12.94
C LYS A 55 -5.13 -10.49 -11.76
N TRP A 56 -4.80 -10.00 -10.56
CA TRP A 56 -5.54 -10.21 -9.32
C TRP A 56 -6.22 -8.90 -8.95
N THR A 57 -7.55 -8.82 -9.03
CA THR A 57 -8.27 -7.56 -8.75
C THR A 57 -8.57 -7.46 -7.26
N CYS A 58 -8.27 -6.31 -6.66
CA CYS A 58 -8.17 -6.17 -5.23
C CYS A 58 -9.14 -5.14 -4.62
N LYS A 59 -9.58 -5.41 -3.39
CA LYS A 59 -10.23 -4.46 -2.49
C LYS A 59 -9.24 -4.06 -1.40
N LEU A 60 -9.13 -2.77 -1.12
CA LEU A 60 -8.24 -2.22 -0.08
C LEU A 60 -9.04 -1.68 1.09
N TYR A 61 -8.60 -2.07 2.28
CA TYR A 61 -9.16 -1.69 3.56
C TYR A 61 -8.07 -0.97 4.37
N GLY A 62 -8.30 0.29 4.71
CA GLY A 62 -7.34 1.12 5.43
C GLY A 62 -6.60 2.13 4.54
N VAL A 63 -5.28 2.25 4.71
CA VAL A 63 -4.47 3.28 4.03
C VAL A 63 -4.30 2.97 2.54
N ARG A 64 -4.47 4.00 1.70
CA ARG A 64 -4.24 3.96 0.25
C ARG A 64 -3.12 4.92 -0.14
N SER A 65 -2.31 4.55 -1.11
CA SER A 65 -1.38 5.49 -1.74
C SER A 65 -2.13 6.47 -2.66
N LYS A 66 -1.54 7.65 -2.91
CA LYS A 66 -2.10 8.64 -3.84
C LYS A 66 -2.36 8.05 -5.23
N LEU A 67 -1.46 7.18 -5.69
CA LEU A 67 -1.56 6.52 -6.99
C LEU A 67 -2.81 5.64 -7.06
N GLN A 68 -3.06 4.83 -6.02
CA GLN A 68 -4.24 3.97 -5.91
C GLN A 68 -5.53 4.78 -5.85
N THR A 69 -5.53 5.91 -5.14
CA THR A 69 -6.68 6.82 -5.09
C THR A 69 -6.94 7.49 -6.44
N TYR A 70 -5.88 7.95 -7.12
CA TYR A 70 -5.99 8.69 -8.38
C TYR A 70 -6.40 7.78 -9.55
N GLN A 71 -5.73 6.63 -9.70
CA GLN A 71 -5.97 5.72 -10.81
C GLN A 71 -7.22 4.87 -10.63
N ARG A 72 -7.73 4.75 -9.39
CA ARG A 72 -8.84 3.84 -9.02
C ARG A 72 -8.59 2.37 -9.37
N ASP A 73 -7.35 2.04 -9.73
CA ASP A 73 -6.92 0.70 -10.07
C ASP A 73 -6.23 0.06 -8.88
N ASN A 74 -6.71 -1.13 -8.51
CA ASN A 74 -6.21 -1.88 -7.38
C ASN A 74 -6.03 -3.33 -7.83
N PHE A 75 -4.82 -3.69 -8.25
CA PHE A 75 -4.53 -5.06 -8.67
C PHE A 75 -3.07 -5.44 -8.47
N TYR A 76 -2.83 -6.74 -8.31
CA TYR A 76 -1.49 -7.32 -8.48
C TYR A 76 -1.38 -7.94 -9.88
N GLU A 77 -0.18 -7.85 -10.46
CA GLU A 77 0.22 -8.58 -11.66
C GLU A 77 1.56 -9.23 -11.38
N PHE A 78 1.53 -10.50 -10.97
CA PHE A 78 2.72 -11.23 -10.55
C PHE A 78 3.44 -11.84 -11.75
N LYS A 79 4.75 -11.63 -11.82
CA LYS A 79 5.64 -12.26 -12.81
C LYS A 79 6.85 -12.87 -12.11
N LYS A 80 7.33 -13.98 -12.67
CA LYS A 80 8.52 -14.66 -12.18
C LYS A 80 9.76 -13.77 -12.35
N SER A 81 10.58 -13.67 -11.32
CA SER A 81 11.90 -13.05 -11.43
C SER A 81 12.93 -14.05 -11.98
N PRO A 82 13.97 -13.59 -12.70
CA PRO A 82 15.14 -14.42 -12.98
C PRO A 82 15.90 -14.82 -11.70
N LYS A 83 15.74 -14.08 -10.60
CA LYS A 83 16.33 -14.43 -9.29
C LYS A 83 15.47 -15.49 -8.58
N PRO A 84 16.07 -16.55 -8.01
CA PRO A 84 15.32 -17.56 -7.28
C PRO A 84 14.61 -16.94 -6.08
N LYS A 85 13.39 -17.43 -5.79
CA LYS A 85 12.55 -16.99 -4.66
C LYS A 85 12.17 -15.50 -4.70
N VAL A 86 12.25 -14.84 -5.85
CA VAL A 86 11.77 -13.47 -6.05
C VAL A 86 10.60 -13.46 -7.04
N ILE A 87 9.56 -12.69 -6.73
CA ILE A 87 8.41 -12.43 -7.59
C ILE A 87 8.30 -10.93 -7.79
N PHE A 88 8.08 -10.50 -9.03
CA PHE A 88 7.80 -9.10 -9.32
C PHE A 88 6.30 -8.85 -9.41
N ASN A 89 5.86 -7.69 -8.93
CA ASN A 89 4.52 -7.17 -9.13
C ASN A 89 4.60 -5.95 -10.05
N TYR A 90 3.83 -5.98 -11.14
CA TYR A 90 3.68 -4.88 -12.08
C TYR A 90 2.34 -4.17 -11.98
N GLY A 91 1.52 -4.55 -10.99
CA GLY A 91 0.22 -3.93 -10.75
C GLY A 91 0.31 -2.61 -9.98
N ALA A 92 -0.86 -2.08 -9.61
CA ALA A 92 -1.02 -0.77 -8.97
C ALA A 92 -0.74 -0.76 -7.45
N GLN A 93 -0.04 -1.77 -6.94
CA GLN A 93 0.27 -1.92 -5.51
C GLN A 93 1.65 -1.32 -5.18
N LEU A 94 1.83 -0.89 -3.93
CA LEU A 94 3.00 -0.09 -3.52
C LEU A 94 4.35 -0.81 -3.72
N PHE A 95 4.35 -2.14 -3.57
CA PHE A 95 5.55 -2.96 -3.61
C PHE A 95 5.66 -3.72 -4.94
N THR A 96 6.88 -3.70 -5.48
CA THR A 96 7.19 -4.24 -6.82
C THR A 96 7.97 -5.55 -6.78
N SER A 97 8.57 -5.92 -5.65
CA SER A 97 9.44 -7.09 -5.53
C SER A 97 9.20 -7.79 -4.20
N TYR A 98 8.89 -9.08 -4.28
CA TYR A 98 8.56 -9.91 -3.13
C TYR A 98 9.54 -11.07 -3.04
N LYS A 99 9.94 -11.39 -1.81
CA LYS A 99 10.72 -12.59 -1.51
C LYS A 99 9.80 -13.66 -0.96
N VAL A 100 9.97 -14.90 -1.42
CA VAL A 100 9.24 -16.05 -0.88
C VAL A 100 9.87 -16.45 0.45
N GLN A 101 9.08 -16.40 1.52
CA GLN A 101 9.41 -16.90 2.85
C GLN A 101 8.47 -18.04 3.25
N PRO A 102 8.81 -18.82 4.31
CA PRO A 102 8.00 -19.99 4.70
C PRO A 102 6.51 -19.69 4.93
N ASN A 103 6.18 -18.51 5.46
CA ASN A 103 4.82 -18.19 5.90
C ASN A 103 4.09 -17.18 5.01
N SER A 104 4.80 -16.48 4.13
CA SER A 104 4.21 -15.42 3.29
C SER A 104 5.19 -14.99 2.18
N LEU A 105 4.68 -14.24 1.20
CA LEU A 105 5.53 -13.42 0.35
C LEU A 105 5.71 -12.08 1.02
N VAL A 106 6.93 -11.60 1.06
CA VAL A 106 7.26 -10.38 1.79
C VAL A 106 7.90 -9.35 0.90
N ALA A 107 7.47 -8.11 1.08
CA ALA A 107 8.12 -6.93 0.52
C ALA A 107 8.30 -5.87 1.61
N SER A 108 9.28 -5.00 1.42
CA SER A 108 9.51 -3.86 2.30
C SER A 108 9.95 -2.64 1.50
N LYS A 109 9.57 -1.46 1.99
CA LYS A 109 9.90 -0.16 1.40
C LYS A 109 9.92 0.89 2.50
N GLY A 110 11.11 1.31 2.91
CA GLY A 110 11.27 2.21 4.05
C GLY A 110 10.75 1.55 5.33
N SER A 111 9.86 2.24 6.05
CA SER A 111 9.23 1.74 7.27
C SER A 111 8.05 0.80 7.03
N LEU A 112 7.59 0.63 5.78
CA LEU A 112 6.46 -0.23 5.45
C LEU A 112 6.93 -1.63 5.07
N ALA A 113 6.20 -2.63 5.54
CA ALA A 113 6.31 -4.02 5.16
C ALA A 113 4.94 -4.51 4.68
N GLU A 114 4.98 -5.46 3.76
CA GLU A 114 3.79 -6.14 3.28
C GLU A 114 4.03 -7.64 3.29
N HIS A 115 3.04 -8.35 3.79
CA HIS A 115 3.00 -9.81 3.78
C HIS A 115 1.80 -10.23 2.95
N ILE A 116 2.01 -11.18 2.04
CA ILE A 116 0.96 -11.75 1.19
C ILE A 116 0.82 -13.24 1.50
N LYS A 117 -0.42 -13.64 1.70
CA LYS A 117 -0.86 -15.00 1.95
C LYS A 117 -1.99 -15.40 1.00
N GLU A 118 -2.22 -16.69 0.89
CA GLU A 118 -3.35 -17.30 0.20
C GLU A 118 -4.32 -17.83 1.25
N THR A 119 -5.59 -17.48 1.10
CA THR A 119 -6.68 -17.99 1.95
C THR A 119 -7.09 -19.39 1.52
N GLU A 120 -7.85 -20.10 2.35
CA GLU A 120 -8.31 -21.47 2.04
C GLU A 120 -9.17 -21.55 0.77
N ASP A 121 -9.88 -20.48 0.42
CA ASP A 121 -10.68 -20.37 -0.81
C ASP A 121 -9.86 -19.93 -2.04
N GLY A 122 -8.52 -19.90 -1.95
CA GLY A 122 -7.63 -19.57 -3.05
C GLY A 122 -7.60 -18.09 -3.42
N LYS A 123 -8.07 -17.19 -2.55
CA LYS A 123 -7.89 -15.75 -2.73
C LYS A 123 -6.54 -15.32 -2.18
N ILE A 124 -6.08 -14.16 -2.64
CA ILE A 124 -4.90 -13.52 -2.07
C ILE A 124 -5.35 -12.54 -1.00
N ILE A 125 -4.70 -12.58 0.16
CA ILE A 125 -4.85 -11.60 1.23
C ILE A 125 -3.48 -11.02 1.59
N SER A 126 -3.43 -9.72 1.74
CA SER A 126 -2.24 -8.99 2.13
C SER A 126 -2.47 -8.17 3.38
N GLU A 127 -1.47 -8.14 4.25
CA GLU A 127 -1.36 -7.27 5.41
C GLU A 127 -0.19 -6.31 5.21
N MET A 128 -0.47 -5.01 5.29
CA MET A 128 0.54 -3.96 5.27
C MET A 128 0.72 -3.39 6.67
N SER A 129 1.95 -3.34 7.13
CA SER A 129 2.30 -2.89 8.47
C SER A 129 3.53 -2.00 8.50
N ILE A 130 3.68 -1.27 9.60
CA ILE A 130 4.88 -0.50 9.92
C ILE A 130 5.86 -1.43 10.64
N ALA A 131 7.04 -1.62 10.04
CA ALA A 131 8.04 -2.59 10.49
C ALA A 131 8.61 -2.31 11.90
N ALA A 132 8.49 -1.08 12.41
CA ALA A 132 8.92 -0.72 13.76
C ALA A 132 7.92 0.20 14.45
N HIS A 133 7.54 -0.15 15.69
CA HIS A 133 6.62 0.63 16.52
C HIS A 133 7.11 2.07 16.77
N SER A 134 8.42 2.28 16.88
CA SER A 134 9.03 3.61 17.03
C SER A 134 8.77 4.53 15.83
N ASN A 135 8.46 3.97 14.67
CA ASN A 135 8.13 4.73 13.46
C ASN A 135 6.63 5.00 13.30
N LEU A 136 5.77 4.45 14.17
CA LEU A 136 4.31 4.60 14.09
C LEU A 136 3.91 6.07 14.26
N GLU A 137 4.40 6.74 15.31
CA GLU A 137 4.03 8.14 15.58
C GLU A 137 4.59 9.10 14.53
N LYS A 138 5.81 8.84 14.03
CA LYS A 138 6.39 9.58 12.91
C LYS A 138 5.55 9.40 11.64
N PHE A 139 5.19 8.17 11.30
CA PHE A 139 4.38 7.86 10.13
C PHE A 139 2.97 8.48 10.22
N LYS A 140 2.30 8.37 11.38
CA LYS A 140 1.00 9.01 11.64
C LYS A 140 1.07 10.51 11.43
N LYS A 141 2.10 11.16 11.98
CA LYS A 141 2.31 12.61 11.86
C LYS A 141 2.64 13.06 10.44
N GLU A 142 3.48 12.32 9.72
CA GLU A 142 3.89 12.66 8.36
C GLU A 142 2.80 12.43 7.31
N ASN A 143 1.88 11.49 7.57
CA ASN A 143 0.86 11.11 6.61
C ASN A 143 -0.54 11.56 7.02
N GLU A 144 -0.72 12.20 8.18
CA GLU A 144 -2.02 12.53 8.79
C GLU A 144 -2.93 11.29 8.92
N VAL A 145 -2.32 10.11 9.07
CA VAL A 145 -3.00 8.83 9.10
C VAL A 145 -3.06 8.38 10.55
N SER A 146 -4.21 8.54 11.22
CA SER A 146 -4.55 7.62 12.31
C SER A 146 -4.87 6.28 11.65
N SER A 147 -4.18 5.19 12.01
CA SER A 147 -4.44 3.86 11.43
C SER A 147 -5.94 3.62 11.24
N ALA A 148 -6.35 3.40 9.99
CA ALA A 148 -7.75 3.16 9.63
C ALA A 148 -8.27 1.77 10.05
N ILE A 149 -7.41 0.96 10.68
CA ILE A 149 -7.75 -0.37 11.18
C ILE A 149 -7.90 -0.33 12.70
N ARG A 150 -6.89 0.13 13.46
CA ARG A 150 -7.00 0.41 14.90
C ARG A 150 -5.99 1.49 15.31
N PRO A 151 -6.32 2.45 16.20
CA PRO A 151 -5.47 3.60 16.56
C PRO A 151 -4.02 3.27 16.97
N ASN A 152 -3.78 2.07 17.52
CA ASN A 152 -2.49 1.60 18.04
C ASN A 152 -1.97 0.35 17.32
N SER A 153 -2.50 0.00 16.14
CA SER A 153 -1.98 -1.12 15.36
C SER A 153 -0.83 -0.66 14.47
N VAL A 154 0.21 -1.49 14.38
CA VAL A 154 1.23 -1.39 13.33
C VAL A 154 0.67 -1.75 11.96
N VAL A 155 -0.44 -2.49 11.91
CA VAL A 155 -1.16 -2.78 10.65
C VAL A 155 -1.92 -1.54 10.21
N VAL A 156 -1.65 -1.13 8.98
CA VAL A 156 -2.18 0.10 8.38
C VAL A 156 -3.12 -0.17 7.21
N ALA A 157 -3.03 -1.35 6.58
CA ALA A 157 -3.97 -1.77 5.55
C ALA A 157 -4.08 -3.30 5.43
N TYR A 158 -5.23 -3.75 4.96
CA TYR A 158 -5.45 -5.09 4.41
C TYR A 158 -5.88 -4.98 2.94
N THR A 159 -5.46 -5.94 2.12
CA THR A 159 -5.89 -6.07 0.73
C THR A 159 -6.40 -7.47 0.48
N THR A 160 -7.57 -7.63 -0.16
CA THR A 160 -8.06 -8.94 -0.61
C THR A 160 -8.25 -8.96 -2.12
N CYS A 161 -7.79 -10.01 -2.80
CA CYS A 161 -7.81 -10.08 -4.25
C CYS A 161 -8.38 -11.40 -4.78
N GLN A 162 -9.05 -11.31 -5.93
CA GLN A 162 -9.70 -12.41 -6.63
C GLN A 162 -9.28 -12.47 -8.11
#